data_AF-A0AAW1V4W7-F1
#
_entry.id   AF-A0AAW1V4W7-F1
#
_cell.length_a   1.000
_cell.length_b   1.000
_cell.length_c   1.000
_cell.angle_alpha   90.00
_cell.angle_beta   90.00
_cell.angle_gamma   90.00
#
_symmetry.space_group_name_H-M   'P 1'
#
loop_
_entity.id
_entity.type
_entity.pdbx_description
1 polymer ?
#
loop_
_entity_poly.entity_id
_entity_poly.type
_entity_poly.pdbx_seq_one_letter_code
_entity_poly.pdbx_strand_id
1 'polypeptide(L)'
;MRTYVACVLVVAFLQVAASQTVDINAALSAVIGERQRSLGINVGLSNMQFGKSNGAVEANIAIGTSNITDLLEQLSNVVDAAVAEAKAAGKNIDSCVSAVGASVSALNQSEIQSCRVLPQLGQARVKLNQLALVQGNLANVLPKCVVLNPLNLLQVRVCVNGELVNIDQTITQALAAISSLLNDAVVASSECVNKIRSNWENQVAAIENDFRNCIAN
;
A
#
# COMPACT_ATOMS: atom_id res chain seq x y z
N MET A 1 7.30 -72.01 -20.93
CA MET A 1 6.43 -71.50 -19.85
C MET A 1 7.12 -70.55 -18.86
N ARG A 2 8.43 -70.67 -18.57
CA ARG A 2 9.14 -69.76 -17.62
C ARG A 2 9.24 -68.28 -18.05
N THR A 3 9.30 -67.99 -19.34
CA THR A 3 9.42 -66.62 -19.89
C THR A 3 8.14 -65.78 -19.78
N TYR A 4 6.96 -66.43 -19.82
CA TYR A 4 5.67 -65.73 -19.73
C TYR A 4 5.37 -65.22 -18.31
N VAL A 5 5.80 -65.95 -17.27
CA VAL A 5 5.57 -65.58 -15.87
C VAL A 5 6.37 -64.33 -15.48
N ALA A 6 7.58 -64.17 -16.00
CA ALA A 6 8.41 -62.99 -15.77
C ALA A 6 7.83 -61.73 -16.44
N CYS A 7 7.33 -61.84 -17.68
CA CYS A 7 6.68 -60.72 -18.37
C CYS A 7 5.40 -60.24 -17.67
N VAL A 8 4.56 -61.16 -17.18
CA VAL A 8 3.31 -60.80 -16.49
C VAL A 8 3.58 -60.09 -15.16
N LEU A 9 4.60 -60.51 -14.41
CA LEU A 9 5.01 -59.85 -13.16
C LEU A 9 5.55 -58.43 -13.40
N VAL A 10 6.36 -58.22 -14.45
CA VAL A 10 6.87 -56.88 -14.79
C VAL A 10 5.75 -55.93 -15.22
N VAL A 11 4.80 -56.39 -16.03
CA VAL A 11 3.66 -55.56 -16.46
C VAL A 11 2.74 -55.23 -15.27
N ALA A 12 2.48 -56.19 -14.38
CA ALA A 12 1.69 -55.94 -13.18
C ALA A 12 2.37 -54.96 -12.22
N PHE A 13 3.69 -55.07 -12.02
CA PHE A 13 4.46 -54.08 -11.23
C PHE A 13 4.45 -52.69 -11.87
N LEU A 14 4.59 -52.60 -13.20
CA LEU A 14 4.52 -51.33 -13.91
C LEU A 14 3.12 -50.71 -13.82
N GLN A 15 2.05 -51.49 -13.87
CA GLN A 15 0.67 -51.00 -13.70
C GLN A 15 0.38 -50.51 -12.27
N VAL A 16 0.85 -51.24 -11.24
CA VAL A 16 0.69 -50.80 -9.84
C VAL A 16 1.55 -49.57 -9.53
N ALA A 17 2.78 -49.51 -10.06
CA ALA A 17 3.61 -48.32 -9.95
C ALA A 17 3.00 -47.12 -10.68
N ALA A 18 2.39 -47.34 -11.85
CA ALA A 18 1.69 -46.30 -12.60
C ALA A 18 0.44 -45.81 -11.85
N SER A 19 -0.38 -46.70 -11.26
CA SER A 19 -1.59 -46.30 -10.53
C SER A 19 -1.26 -45.51 -9.26
N GLN A 20 -0.25 -45.94 -8.48
CA GLN A 20 0.21 -45.20 -7.30
C GLN A 20 0.80 -43.83 -7.66
N THR A 21 1.47 -43.72 -8.81
CA THR A 21 1.99 -42.44 -9.34
C THR A 21 0.86 -41.46 -9.67
N VAL A 22 -0.22 -41.94 -10.30
CA VAL A 22 -1.40 -41.12 -10.65
C VAL A 22 -2.10 -40.60 -9.41
N ASP A 23 -2.32 -41.45 -8.39
CA ASP A 23 -2.98 -41.06 -7.14
C ASP A 23 -2.18 -40.01 -6.34
N ILE A 24 -0.85 -40.15 -6.28
CA ILE A 24 0.02 -39.19 -5.60
C ILE A 24 0.05 -37.84 -6.34
N ASN A 25 0.12 -37.86 -7.67
CA ASN A 25 0.10 -36.62 -8.45
C ASN A 25 -1.23 -35.87 -8.29
N ALA A 26 -2.36 -36.60 -8.28
CA ALA A 26 -3.67 -36.01 -8.02
C ALA A 26 -3.75 -35.40 -6.60
N ALA A 27 -3.28 -36.10 -5.58
CA ALA A 27 -3.26 -35.61 -4.20
C ALA A 27 -2.36 -34.36 -4.04
N LEU A 28 -1.16 -34.36 -4.60
CA LEU A 28 -0.24 -33.21 -4.55
C LEU A 28 -0.79 -32.01 -5.33
N SER A 29 -1.43 -32.26 -6.48
CA SER A 29 -2.10 -31.21 -7.26
C SER A 29 -3.25 -30.57 -6.47
N ALA A 30 -4.02 -31.36 -5.73
CA ALA A 30 -5.09 -30.85 -4.87
C ALA A 30 -4.54 -29.96 -3.74
N VAL A 31 -3.44 -30.35 -3.09
CA VAL A 31 -2.77 -29.54 -2.06
C VAL A 31 -2.27 -28.22 -2.64
N ILE A 32 -1.61 -28.25 -3.80
CA ILE A 32 -1.14 -27.03 -4.49
C ILE A 32 -2.31 -26.13 -4.86
N GLY A 33 -3.39 -26.70 -5.38
CA GLY A 33 -4.61 -25.96 -5.74
C GLY A 33 -5.26 -25.26 -4.54
N GLU A 34 -5.32 -25.93 -3.39
CA GLU A 34 -5.83 -25.31 -2.16
C GLU A 34 -4.93 -24.17 -1.68
N ARG A 35 -3.59 -24.35 -1.73
CA ARG A 35 -2.63 -23.28 -1.42
C ARG A 35 -2.76 -22.09 -2.36
N GLN A 36 -2.94 -22.34 -3.65
CA GLN A 36 -3.15 -21.29 -4.64
C GLN A 36 -4.45 -20.50 -4.38
N ARG A 37 -5.53 -21.19 -3.99
CA ARG A 37 -6.79 -20.55 -3.60
C ARG A 37 -6.64 -19.69 -2.34
N SER A 38 -6.02 -20.26 -1.30
CA SER A 38 -5.78 -19.56 -0.03
C SER A 38 -4.94 -18.29 -0.23
N LEU A 39 -3.86 -18.36 -1.02
CA LEU A 39 -3.07 -17.20 -1.38
C LEU A 39 -3.87 -16.17 -2.19
N GLY A 40 -4.70 -16.62 -3.13
CA GLY A 40 -5.59 -15.72 -3.89
C GLY A 40 -6.52 -14.89 -3.00
N ILE A 41 -7.08 -15.51 -1.96
CA ILE A 41 -7.90 -14.81 -0.95
C ILE A 41 -7.06 -13.77 -0.21
N ASN A 42 -5.85 -14.13 0.25
CA ASN A 42 -4.96 -13.22 0.96
C ASN A 42 -4.54 -12.03 0.08
N VAL A 43 -4.20 -12.26 -1.19
CA VAL A 43 -3.89 -11.19 -2.16
C VAL A 43 -5.10 -10.28 -2.35
N GLY A 44 -6.31 -10.83 -2.45
CA GLY A 44 -7.55 -10.06 -2.53
C GLY A 44 -7.76 -9.17 -1.30
N LEU A 45 -7.61 -9.73 -0.09
CA LEU A 45 -7.72 -9.00 1.17
C LEU A 45 -6.68 -7.88 1.28
N SER A 46 -5.42 -8.15 0.93
CA SER A 46 -4.36 -7.15 0.97
C SER A 46 -4.53 -6.06 -0.08
N ASN A 47 -5.10 -6.36 -1.26
CA ASN A 47 -5.48 -5.34 -2.24
C ASN A 47 -6.62 -4.44 -1.72
N MET A 48 -7.61 -4.99 -1.03
CA MET A 48 -8.64 -4.18 -0.37
C MET A 48 -8.06 -3.30 0.73
N GLN A 49 -7.15 -3.83 1.54
CA GLN A 49 -6.44 -3.05 2.57
C GLN A 49 -5.63 -1.92 1.94
N PHE A 50 -4.91 -2.19 0.85
CA PHE A 50 -4.19 -1.18 0.08
C PHE A 50 -5.13 -0.05 -0.37
N GLY A 51 -6.29 -0.40 -0.94
CA GLY A 51 -7.29 0.58 -1.36
C GLY A 51 -7.79 1.46 -0.20
N LYS A 52 -8.04 0.86 0.97
CA LYS A 52 -8.43 1.58 2.18
C LYS A 52 -7.34 2.53 2.68
N SER A 53 -6.09 2.07 2.78
CA SER A 53 -4.97 2.91 3.20
C SER A 53 -4.71 4.06 2.23
N ASN A 54 -4.78 3.80 0.92
CA ASN A 54 -4.68 4.86 -0.08
C ASN A 54 -5.81 5.88 0.07
N GLY A 55 -7.05 5.42 0.27
CA GLY A 55 -8.19 6.32 0.54
C GLY A 55 -8.03 7.14 1.83
N ALA A 56 -7.45 6.56 2.88
CA ALA A 56 -7.16 7.28 4.12
C ALA A 56 -6.08 8.37 3.93
N VAL A 57 -5.05 8.11 3.12
CA VAL A 57 -4.05 9.12 2.75
C VAL A 57 -4.71 10.29 2.00
N GLU A 58 -5.58 10.00 1.02
CA GLU A 58 -6.33 11.05 0.32
C GLU A 58 -7.26 11.83 1.25
N ALA A 59 -7.90 11.17 2.20
CA ALA A 59 -8.75 11.82 3.19
C ALA A 59 -7.96 12.78 4.11
N ASN A 60 -6.77 12.37 4.58
CA ASN A 60 -5.90 13.25 5.37
C ASN A 60 -5.53 14.52 4.60
N ILE A 61 -5.18 14.38 3.32
CA ILE A 61 -4.84 15.51 2.45
C ILE A 61 -6.05 16.44 2.26
N ALA A 62 -7.24 15.88 2.02
CA ALA A 62 -8.46 16.66 1.89
C ALA A 62 -8.78 17.45 3.16
N ILE A 63 -8.69 16.82 4.33
CA ILE A 63 -8.90 17.47 5.63
C ILE A 63 -7.89 18.60 5.84
N GLY A 64 -6.60 18.36 5.58
CA GLY A 64 -5.61 19.41 5.74
C GLY A 64 -5.79 20.57 4.75
N THR A 65 -6.27 20.30 3.54
CA THR A 65 -6.57 21.33 2.54
C THR A 65 -7.74 22.20 2.99
N SER A 66 -8.78 21.58 3.56
CA SER A 66 -9.91 22.30 4.17
C SER A 66 -9.43 23.20 5.31
N ASN A 67 -8.62 22.68 6.24
CA ASN A 67 -8.12 23.48 7.36
C ASN A 67 -7.28 24.68 6.90
N ILE A 68 -6.46 24.51 5.85
CA ILE A 68 -5.70 25.61 5.24
C ILE A 68 -6.64 26.67 4.67
N THR A 69 -7.71 26.24 3.99
CA THR A 69 -8.73 27.15 3.45
C THR A 69 -9.40 27.94 4.57
N ASP A 70 -9.77 27.28 5.67
CA ASP A 70 -10.40 27.90 6.83
C ASP A 70 -9.47 28.94 7.50
N LEU A 71 -8.17 28.67 7.58
CA LEU A 71 -7.18 29.63 8.10
C LEU A 71 -7.10 30.89 7.24
N LEU A 72 -7.12 30.74 5.91
CA LEU A 72 -7.11 31.87 4.99
C LEU A 72 -8.41 32.67 5.05
N GLU A 73 -9.55 32.01 5.23
CA GLU A 73 -10.84 32.69 5.41
C GLU A 73 -10.87 33.49 6.72
N GLN A 74 -10.34 32.94 7.81
CA GLN A 74 -10.21 33.67 9.08
C GLN A 74 -9.35 34.93 8.92
N LEU A 75 -8.20 34.82 8.24
CA LEU A 75 -7.37 35.98 7.93
C LEU A 75 -8.11 37.01 7.08
N SER A 76 -8.85 36.58 6.05
CA SER A 76 -9.67 37.48 5.22
C SER A 76 -10.68 38.24 6.06
N ASN A 77 -11.40 37.56 6.96
CA ASN A 77 -12.38 38.19 7.84
C ASN A 77 -11.74 39.24 8.77
N VAL A 78 -10.53 39.00 9.27
CA VAL A 78 -9.78 39.98 10.07
C VAL A 78 -9.42 41.21 9.23
N VAL A 79 -8.94 41.00 8.01
CA VAL A 79 -8.60 42.09 7.09
C VAL A 79 -9.85 42.91 6.72
N ASP A 80 -10.95 42.27 6.38
CA ASP A 80 -12.20 42.93 6.00
C ASP A 80 -12.78 43.78 7.15
N ALA A 81 -12.73 43.27 8.38
CA ALA A 81 -13.13 44.02 9.56
C ALA A 81 -12.26 45.28 9.76
N ALA A 82 -10.94 45.14 9.66
CA ALA A 82 -10.02 46.27 9.79
C ALA A 82 -10.19 47.30 8.66
N VAL A 83 -10.49 46.87 7.43
CA VAL A 83 -10.81 47.76 6.31
C VAL A 83 -12.09 48.54 6.57
N ALA A 84 -13.14 47.90 7.09
CA ALA A 84 -14.38 48.58 7.45
C ALA A 84 -14.16 49.64 8.55
N GLU A 85 -13.39 49.30 9.59
CA GLU A 85 -13.02 50.23 10.67
C GLU A 85 -12.18 51.41 10.17
N ALA A 86 -11.16 51.14 9.34
CA ALA A 86 -10.31 52.19 8.76
C ALA A 86 -11.12 53.17 7.88
N LYS A 87 -12.03 52.64 7.05
CA LYS A 87 -12.93 53.47 6.24
C LYS A 87 -13.84 54.34 7.09
N ALA A 88 -14.42 53.80 8.17
CA ALA A 88 -15.24 54.57 9.10
C ALA A 88 -14.44 55.69 9.80
N ALA A 89 -13.16 55.46 10.05
CA ALA A 89 -12.24 56.44 10.63
C ALA A 89 -11.60 57.40 9.59
N GLY A 90 -11.90 57.26 8.30
CA GLY A 90 -11.28 58.07 7.24
C GLY A 90 -9.78 57.80 7.02
N LYS A 91 -9.28 56.64 7.43
CA LYS A 91 -7.89 56.21 7.25
C LYS A 91 -7.71 55.46 5.93
N ASN A 92 -6.57 55.63 5.28
CA ASN A 92 -6.16 54.82 4.14
C ASN A 92 -5.20 53.70 4.61
N ILE A 93 -5.57 52.44 4.38
CA ILE A 93 -4.75 51.26 4.71
C ILE A 93 -4.47 50.37 3.49
N ASP A 94 -4.62 50.89 2.27
CA ASP A 94 -4.53 50.10 1.03
C ASP A 94 -3.16 49.42 0.85
N SER A 95 -2.09 50.06 1.30
CA SER A 95 -0.73 49.48 1.30
C SER A 95 -0.62 48.27 2.22
N CYS A 96 -1.26 48.32 3.40
CA CYS A 96 -1.29 47.21 4.36
C CYS A 96 -2.07 46.01 3.80
N VAL A 97 -3.23 46.27 3.19
CA VAL A 97 -4.04 45.24 2.53
C VAL A 97 -3.28 44.62 1.36
N SER A 98 -2.60 45.43 0.56
CA SER A 98 -1.78 44.96 -0.56
C SER A 98 -0.62 44.06 -0.08
N ALA A 99 0.02 44.40 1.04
CA ALA A 99 1.06 43.59 1.65
C ALA A 99 0.53 42.22 2.11
N VAL A 100 -0.67 42.16 2.72
CA VAL A 100 -1.32 40.89 3.06
C VAL A 100 -1.57 40.04 1.81
N GLY A 101 -2.12 40.64 0.75
CA GLY A 101 -2.38 39.93 -0.50
C GLY A 101 -1.12 39.33 -1.13
N ALA A 102 0.01 40.06 -1.08
CA ALA A 102 1.30 39.55 -1.53
C ALA A 102 1.80 38.38 -0.66
N SER A 103 1.71 38.50 0.66
CA SER A 103 2.14 37.43 1.59
C SER A 103 1.29 36.17 1.46
N VAL A 104 -0.04 36.29 1.33
CA VAL A 104 -0.94 35.16 1.09
C VAL A 104 -0.65 34.48 -0.25
N SER A 105 -0.38 35.27 -1.30
CA SER A 105 -0.04 34.73 -2.62
C SER A 105 1.30 33.96 -2.65
N ALA A 106 2.20 34.25 -1.71
CA ALA A 106 3.46 33.54 -1.55
C ALA A 106 3.31 32.18 -0.84
N LEU A 107 2.15 31.89 -0.23
CA LEU A 107 1.89 30.63 0.45
C LEU A 107 1.70 29.50 -0.57
N ASN A 108 2.48 28.41 -0.42
CA ASN A 108 2.43 27.30 -1.35
C ASN A 108 1.35 26.25 -0.97
N GLN A 109 0.12 26.46 -1.44
CA GLN A 109 -1.00 25.55 -1.15
C GLN A 109 -0.79 24.12 -1.70
N SER A 110 0.06 23.98 -2.73
CA SER A 110 0.35 22.68 -3.33
C SER A 110 1.22 21.79 -2.45
N GLU A 111 1.86 22.34 -1.42
CA GLU A 111 2.77 21.61 -0.51
C GLU A 111 2.07 20.40 0.11
N ILE A 112 0.77 20.51 0.43
CA ILE A 112 0.00 19.42 1.02
C ILE A 112 -0.14 18.20 0.10
N GLN A 113 -0.07 18.39 -1.22
CA GLN A 113 -0.12 17.29 -2.17
C GLN A 113 1.16 16.44 -2.13
N SER A 114 2.27 16.96 -1.61
CA SER A 114 3.49 16.17 -1.41
C SER A 114 3.27 15.00 -0.42
N CYS A 115 2.31 15.12 0.50
CA CYS A 115 1.95 14.07 1.46
C CYS A 115 1.26 12.85 0.81
N ARG A 116 0.94 12.92 -0.49
CA ARG A 116 0.39 11.80 -1.27
C ARG A 116 1.45 10.77 -1.65
N VAL A 117 2.67 11.24 -1.94
CA VAL A 117 3.73 10.39 -2.50
C VAL A 117 4.51 9.75 -1.38
N LEU A 118 3.99 8.63 -0.87
CA LEU A 118 4.59 7.90 0.24
C LEU A 118 5.32 6.65 -0.26
N PRO A 119 6.64 6.51 -0.03
CA PRO A 119 7.42 5.33 -0.40
C PRO A 119 6.80 4.02 0.09
N GLN A 120 6.13 4.05 1.24
CA GLN A 120 5.48 2.92 1.87
C GLN A 120 4.38 2.31 0.99
N LEU A 121 3.55 3.14 0.34
CA LEU A 121 2.52 2.66 -0.61
C LEU A 121 3.18 2.02 -1.84
N GLY A 122 4.24 2.61 -2.37
CA GLY A 122 5.01 2.03 -3.47
C GLY A 122 5.58 0.65 -3.11
N GLN A 123 6.20 0.53 -1.94
CA GLN A 123 6.75 -0.74 -1.44
C GLN A 123 5.67 -1.79 -1.18
N ALA A 124 4.52 -1.40 -0.62
CA ALA A 124 3.39 -2.30 -0.43
C ALA A 124 2.86 -2.84 -1.76
N ARG A 125 2.77 -1.99 -2.80
CA ARG A 125 2.37 -2.40 -4.15
C ARG A 125 3.35 -3.40 -4.77
N VAL A 126 4.66 -3.17 -4.60
CA VAL A 126 5.68 -4.12 -5.08
C VAL A 126 5.52 -5.48 -4.43
N LYS A 127 5.32 -5.53 -3.10
CA LYS A 127 5.11 -6.80 -2.37
C LYS A 127 3.81 -7.50 -2.77
N LEU A 128 2.73 -6.76 -3.02
CA LEU A 128 1.48 -7.31 -3.56
C LEU A 128 1.69 -7.98 -4.93
N ASN A 129 2.44 -7.32 -5.81
CA ASN A 129 2.78 -7.89 -7.12
C ASN A 129 3.65 -9.15 -6.98
N GLN A 130 4.59 -9.17 -6.03
CA GLN A 130 5.38 -10.37 -5.71
C GLN A 130 4.49 -11.53 -5.24
N LEU A 131 3.50 -11.28 -4.38
CA LEU A 131 2.55 -12.32 -3.95
C LEU A 131 1.71 -12.86 -5.11
N ALA A 132 1.27 -12.01 -6.03
CA ALA A 132 0.55 -12.44 -7.24
C ALA A 132 1.43 -13.34 -8.14
N LEU A 133 2.73 -13.02 -8.25
CA LEU A 133 3.69 -13.87 -8.97
C LEU A 133 3.89 -15.22 -8.28
N VAL A 134 4.01 -15.24 -6.95
CA VAL A 134 4.08 -16.50 -6.16
C VAL A 134 2.82 -17.34 -6.41
N GLN A 135 1.65 -16.71 -6.45
CA GLN A 135 0.38 -17.38 -6.75
C GLN A 135 0.36 -18.02 -8.15
N GLY A 136 0.89 -17.33 -9.16
CA GLY A 136 1.03 -17.89 -10.51
C GLY A 136 2.03 -19.05 -10.58
N ASN A 137 3.10 -18.99 -9.78
CA ASN A 137 4.19 -19.97 -9.79
C ASN A 137 3.90 -21.25 -8.99
N LEU A 138 2.90 -21.24 -8.10
CA LEU A 138 2.48 -22.42 -7.34
C LEU A 138 2.14 -23.62 -8.25
N ALA A 139 1.53 -23.38 -9.41
CA ALA A 139 1.21 -24.43 -10.38
C ALA A 139 2.46 -25.15 -10.94
N ASN A 140 3.63 -24.50 -10.91
CA ASN A 140 4.89 -25.03 -11.42
C ASN A 140 5.66 -25.86 -10.39
N VAL A 141 5.24 -25.88 -9.12
CA VAL A 141 5.93 -26.63 -8.04
C VAL A 141 5.94 -28.13 -8.32
N LEU A 142 4.79 -28.72 -8.65
CA LEU A 142 4.71 -30.15 -8.93
C LEU A 142 5.51 -30.55 -10.20
N PRO A 143 5.32 -29.89 -11.37
CA PRO A 143 6.15 -30.17 -12.54
C PRO A 143 7.66 -30.08 -12.27
N LYS A 144 8.11 -29.04 -11.54
CA LYS A 144 9.51 -28.86 -11.15
C LYS A 144 10.01 -30.05 -10.31
N CYS A 145 9.25 -30.46 -9.31
CA CYS A 145 9.65 -31.55 -8.41
C CYS A 145 9.64 -32.93 -9.08
N VAL A 146 8.73 -33.16 -10.04
CA VAL A 146 8.68 -34.38 -10.85
C VAL A 146 9.90 -34.48 -11.75
N VAL A 147 10.29 -33.38 -12.43
CA VAL A 147 11.49 -33.36 -13.28
C VAL A 147 12.76 -33.63 -12.49
N LEU A 148 12.86 -33.12 -11.26
CA LEU A 148 14.01 -33.34 -10.38
C LEU A 148 14.08 -34.78 -9.83
N ASN A 149 12.94 -35.48 -9.73
CA ASN A 149 12.86 -36.80 -9.08
C ASN A 149 11.98 -37.79 -9.87
N PRO A 150 12.31 -38.09 -11.15
CA PRO A 150 11.40 -38.71 -12.11
C PRO A 150 10.97 -40.15 -11.78
N LEU A 151 11.70 -40.84 -10.90
CA LEU A 151 11.45 -42.24 -10.54
C LEU A 151 11.24 -42.46 -9.04
N ASN A 152 11.19 -41.39 -8.24
CA ASN A 152 11.11 -41.48 -6.78
C ASN A 152 9.98 -40.60 -6.24
N LEU A 153 8.80 -41.22 -6.10
CA LEU A 153 7.59 -40.57 -5.59
C LEU A 153 7.76 -40.00 -4.18
N LEU A 154 8.59 -40.65 -3.34
CA LEU A 154 8.88 -40.16 -2.00
C LEU A 154 9.67 -38.83 -2.07
N GLN A 155 10.66 -38.76 -2.96
CA GLN A 155 11.45 -37.54 -3.18
C GLN A 155 10.62 -36.44 -3.84
N VAL A 156 9.71 -36.76 -4.77
CA VAL A 156 8.74 -35.77 -5.32
C VAL A 156 7.90 -35.16 -4.19
N ARG A 157 7.34 -35.98 -3.31
CA ARG A 157 6.55 -35.51 -2.16
C ARG A 157 7.37 -34.62 -1.23
N VAL A 158 8.61 -35.03 -0.89
CA VAL A 158 9.50 -34.23 -0.04
C VAL A 158 9.83 -32.89 -0.70
N CYS A 159 10.11 -32.88 -2.00
CA CYS A 159 10.37 -31.66 -2.77
C CYS A 159 9.15 -30.71 -2.74
N VAL A 160 7.96 -31.20 -3.06
CA VAL A 160 6.74 -30.37 -3.05
C VAL A 160 6.48 -29.79 -1.67
N ASN A 161 6.57 -30.60 -0.61
CA ASN A 161 6.37 -30.12 0.76
C ASN A 161 7.41 -29.06 1.15
N GLY A 162 8.68 -29.24 0.77
CA GLY A 162 9.74 -28.26 1.04
C GLY A 162 9.50 -26.92 0.32
N GLU A 163 9.12 -26.96 -0.96
CA GLU A 163 8.77 -25.76 -1.73
C GLU A 163 7.55 -25.05 -1.13
N LEU A 164 6.51 -25.81 -0.74
CA LEU A 164 5.31 -25.24 -0.11
C LEU A 164 5.61 -24.57 1.24
N VAL A 165 6.48 -25.15 2.08
CA VAL A 165 6.90 -24.53 3.34
C VAL A 165 7.64 -23.21 3.09
N ASN A 166 8.56 -23.18 2.13
CA ASN A 166 9.29 -21.96 1.76
C ASN A 166 8.35 -20.87 1.22
N ILE A 167 7.37 -21.27 0.41
CA ILE A 167 6.33 -20.38 -0.11
C ILE A 167 5.47 -19.83 1.04
N ASP A 168 5.01 -20.67 1.97
CA ASP A 168 4.18 -20.25 3.11
C ASP A 168 4.93 -19.25 4.01
N GLN A 169 6.23 -19.45 4.25
CA GLN A 169 7.08 -18.49 4.96
C GLN A 169 7.19 -17.16 4.21
N THR A 170 7.43 -17.21 2.91
CA THR A 170 7.53 -16.01 2.05
C THR A 170 6.22 -15.22 2.04
N ILE A 171 5.08 -15.91 1.93
CA ILE A 171 3.74 -15.31 1.96
C ILE A 171 3.52 -14.61 3.30
N THR A 172 3.80 -15.31 4.41
CA THR A 172 3.57 -14.78 5.76
C THR A 172 4.39 -13.51 5.99
N GLN A 173 5.68 -13.52 5.62
CA GLN A 173 6.56 -12.36 5.74
C GLN A 173 6.10 -11.20 4.85
N ALA A 174 5.67 -11.49 3.62
CA ALA A 174 5.18 -10.47 2.70
C ALA A 174 3.87 -9.84 3.17
N LEU A 175 2.92 -10.63 3.68
CA LEU A 175 1.65 -10.13 4.22
C LEU A 175 1.86 -9.25 5.46
N ALA A 176 2.72 -9.68 6.39
CA ALA A 176 3.07 -8.88 7.56
C ALA A 176 3.72 -7.55 7.14
N ALA A 177 4.65 -7.59 6.19
CA ALA A 177 5.31 -6.39 5.68
C ALA A 177 4.34 -5.45 4.95
N ILE A 178 3.41 -5.98 4.14
CA ILE A 178 2.36 -5.18 3.49
C ILE A 178 1.53 -4.48 4.56
N SER A 179 1.04 -5.21 5.56
CA SER A 179 0.22 -4.60 6.62
C SER A 179 0.97 -3.50 7.38
N SER A 180 2.25 -3.69 7.68
CA SER A 180 3.08 -2.66 8.31
C SER A 180 3.19 -1.42 7.42
N LEU A 181 3.61 -1.60 6.16
CA LEU A 181 3.79 -0.51 5.21
C LEU A 181 2.51 0.30 4.98
N LEU A 182 1.36 -0.39 4.92
CA LEU A 182 0.07 0.26 4.74
C LEU A 182 -0.35 1.10 5.95
N ASN A 183 -0.01 0.67 7.17
CA ASN A 183 -0.24 1.46 8.38
C ASN A 183 0.73 2.64 8.45
N ASP A 184 2.01 2.40 8.18
CA ASP A 184 3.07 3.43 8.19
C ASP A 184 2.76 4.54 7.17
N ALA A 185 2.18 4.20 6.02
CA ALA A 185 1.73 5.18 5.03
C ALA A 185 0.67 6.13 5.60
N VAL A 186 -0.34 5.60 6.30
CA VAL A 186 -1.42 6.42 6.85
C VAL A 186 -0.88 7.35 7.95
N VAL A 187 0.00 6.84 8.81
CA VAL A 187 0.66 7.63 9.86
C VAL A 187 1.53 8.72 9.25
N ALA A 188 2.41 8.38 8.33
CA ALA A 188 3.31 9.33 7.67
C ALA A 188 2.53 10.43 6.92
N SER A 189 1.40 10.09 6.28
CA SER A 189 0.51 11.07 5.66
C SER A 189 -0.06 12.06 6.70
N SER A 190 -0.57 11.55 7.82
CA SER A 190 -1.13 12.37 8.90
C SER A 190 -0.07 13.31 9.49
N GLU A 191 1.13 12.80 9.77
CA GLU A 191 2.25 13.59 10.28
C GLU A 191 2.68 14.68 9.29
N CYS A 192 2.78 14.34 8.01
CA CYS A 192 3.10 15.29 6.94
C CYS A 192 2.07 16.42 6.86
N VAL A 193 0.78 16.08 6.83
CA VAL A 193 -0.32 17.06 6.79
C VAL A 193 -0.31 17.96 8.03
N ASN A 194 -0.15 17.38 9.22
CA ASN A 194 -0.11 18.16 10.47
C ASN A 194 1.08 19.12 10.52
N LYS A 195 2.24 18.70 10.02
CA LYS A 195 3.42 19.56 9.93
C LYS A 195 3.18 20.76 9.01
N ILE A 196 2.61 20.52 7.82
CA ILE A 196 2.28 21.59 6.88
C ILE A 196 1.25 22.54 7.51
N ARG A 197 0.20 22.00 8.11
CA ARG A 197 -0.82 22.81 8.80
C ARG A 197 -0.19 23.71 9.87
N SER A 198 0.66 23.15 10.75
CA SER A 198 1.33 23.93 11.80
C SER A 198 2.24 25.03 11.23
N ASN A 199 2.94 24.76 10.13
CA ASN A 199 3.73 25.79 9.44
C ASN A 199 2.83 26.91 8.90
N TRP A 200 1.69 26.56 8.31
CA TRP A 200 0.70 27.50 7.80
C TRP A 200 0.05 28.35 8.89
N GLU A 201 -0.32 27.75 10.02
CA GLU A 201 -0.82 28.47 11.20
C GLU A 201 0.16 29.56 11.64
N ASN A 202 1.46 29.24 11.70
CA ASN A 202 2.50 30.22 12.06
C ASN A 202 2.66 31.33 11.01
N GLN A 203 2.61 30.98 9.72
CA GLN A 203 2.73 31.97 8.64
C GLN A 203 1.52 32.91 8.60
N VAL A 204 0.31 32.39 8.75
CA VAL A 204 -0.92 33.19 8.82
C VAL A 204 -0.91 34.11 10.04
N ALA A 205 -0.51 33.62 11.21
CA ALA A 205 -0.38 34.43 12.42
C ALA A 205 0.65 35.56 12.26
N ALA A 206 1.76 35.30 11.57
CA ALA A 206 2.76 36.33 11.25
C ALA A 206 2.18 37.39 10.32
N ILE A 207 1.47 36.99 9.26
CA ILE A 207 0.79 37.92 8.33
C ILE A 207 -0.22 38.79 9.07
N GLU A 208 -1.03 38.18 9.94
CA GLU A 208 -1.99 38.92 10.75
C GLU A 208 -1.31 39.95 11.66
N ASN A 209 -0.23 39.56 12.34
CA ASN A 209 0.52 40.45 13.21
C ASN A 209 1.16 41.61 12.43
N ASP A 210 1.78 41.33 11.28
CA ASP A 210 2.37 42.35 10.41
C ASP A 210 1.31 43.32 9.89
N PHE A 211 0.11 42.81 9.54
CA PHE A 211 -1.02 43.64 9.16
C PHE A 211 -1.47 44.56 10.30
N ARG A 212 -1.65 44.01 11.52
CA ARG A 212 -2.00 44.78 12.72
C ARG A 212 -0.98 45.87 13.03
N ASN A 213 0.31 45.59 12.86
CA ASN A 213 1.37 46.59 13.04
C ASN A 213 1.34 47.65 11.93
N CYS A 214 1.04 47.26 10.69
CA CYS A 214 0.94 48.19 9.57
C CYS A 214 -0.18 49.23 9.77
N ILE A 215 -1.36 48.80 10.25
CA ILE A 215 -2.50 49.71 10.48
C ILE A 215 -2.34 50.59 11.74
N ALA A 216 -1.45 50.22 12.66
CA ALA A 216 -1.19 50.96 13.88
C ALA A 216 -0.19 52.12 13.70
N ASN A 217 0.66 52.04 12.67
CA ASN A 217 1.63 53.07 12.29
C ASN A 217 1.03 54.08 11.30
#